data_AF-A0A1F9QE85-F1
#
_entry.id   AF-A0A1F9QE85-F1
#
_cell.length_a   1.000
_cell.length_b   1.000
_cell.length_c   1.000
_cell.angle_alpha   90.00
_cell.angle_beta   90.00
_cell.angle_gamma   90.00
#
_symmetry.space_group_name_H-M   'P 1'
#
loop_
_entity.id
_entity.type
_entity.pdbx_description
1 polymer ?
#
loop_
_entity_poly.entity_id
_entity_poly.type
_entity_poly.pdbx_seq_one_letter_code
_entity_poly.pdbx_strand_id
1 'polypeptide(L)'
;MYYIYFPYIVVLALFMLYECYQNDHPRWWALMVLMAPVTAPYFIFKSRKESGMVIFLVFLSTFSIVWASEFFLFARDMEKNKYAHLSPLAVQMIRLSEDLKQSTLKLDTALVKLETLSKVESRVHEIKKTIEFIEELKMIMVENTDAIQRLEKFTADYKQFFSGKDLEWVVHIHDFYHDRTVIQHYNSLEKYLSSFQDLLEYTYQNFQNITEVKSQEHLRNYDEYYFRYRRAVDTHNKFNVRRIELQNSYLKQYPDIRPYLPGERQTEAFKLWG
;
A
#
# COMPACT_ATOMS: atom_id res chain seq x y z
N MET A 1 -27.25 4.50 -6.96
CA MET A 1 -28.33 3.65 -7.52
C MET A 1 -28.54 2.49 -6.56
N TYR A 2 -29.78 2.08 -6.31
CA TYR A 2 -30.15 0.99 -5.38
C TYR A 2 -30.63 -0.22 -6.19
N TYR A 3 -29.70 -0.97 -6.78
CA TYR A 3 -30.01 -2.03 -7.75
C TYR A 3 -30.53 -3.33 -7.10
N ILE A 4 -30.10 -3.62 -5.88
CA ILE A 4 -30.39 -4.85 -5.12
C ILE A 4 -31.30 -4.54 -3.92
N TYR A 5 -31.13 -3.36 -3.31
CA TYR A 5 -31.88 -2.91 -2.15
C TYR A 5 -33.38 -2.75 -2.45
N PHE A 6 -33.73 -2.13 -3.58
CA PHE A 6 -35.15 -1.90 -3.90
C PHE A 6 -35.93 -3.21 -4.15
N PRO A 7 -35.44 -4.17 -4.97
CA PRO A 7 -36.07 -5.48 -5.08
C PRO A 7 -36.18 -6.23 -3.75
N TYR A 8 -35.13 -6.16 -2.91
CA TYR A 8 -35.13 -6.81 -1.60
C TYR A 8 -36.24 -6.29 -0.67
N ILE A 9 -36.42 -4.97 -0.61
CA ILE A 9 -37.49 -4.38 0.21
C ILE A 9 -38.87 -4.79 -0.29
N VAL A 10 -39.07 -4.82 -1.61
CA VAL A 10 -40.36 -5.25 -2.19
C VAL A 10 -40.66 -6.70 -1.82
N VAL A 11 -39.69 -7.59 -1.93
CA VAL A 11 -39.83 -9.00 -1.51
C VAL A 11 -40.16 -9.10 -0.02
N LEU A 12 -39.45 -8.36 0.82
CA LEU A 12 -39.66 -8.34 2.27
C LEU A 12 -41.05 -7.80 2.65
N ALA A 13 -41.53 -6.75 1.98
CA ALA A 13 -42.86 -6.20 2.17
C ALA A 13 -43.96 -7.19 1.72
N LEU A 14 -43.73 -7.93 0.63
CA LEU A 14 -44.64 -8.98 0.16
C LEU A 14 -44.71 -10.15 1.14
N PHE A 15 -43.58 -10.58 1.72
CA PHE A 15 -43.57 -11.58 2.79
C PHE A 15 -44.36 -11.12 4.02
N MET A 16 -44.21 -9.86 4.43
CA MET A 16 -44.99 -9.29 5.53
C MET A 16 -46.48 -9.16 5.20
N LEU A 17 -46.83 -8.85 3.95
CA LEU A 17 -48.21 -8.80 3.49
C LEU A 17 -48.87 -10.17 3.52
N TYR A 18 -48.13 -11.20 3.08
CA TYR A 18 -48.57 -12.59 3.17
C TYR A 18 -48.77 -13.04 4.62
N GLU A 19 -47.81 -12.71 5.49
CA GLU A 19 -47.91 -13.00 6.93
C GLU A 19 -49.11 -12.30 7.58
N CYS A 20 -49.39 -11.05 7.18
CA CYS A 20 -50.56 -10.33 7.66
C CYS A 20 -51.87 -10.94 7.17
N TYR A 21 -51.89 -11.49 5.95
CA TYR A 21 -53.05 -12.18 5.40
C TYR A 21 -53.31 -13.52 6.10
N GLN A 22 -52.27 -14.29 6.42
CA GLN A 22 -52.43 -15.60 7.06
C GLN A 22 -52.89 -15.51 8.52
N ASN A 23 -52.48 -14.47 9.24
CA ASN A 23 -52.73 -14.34 10.69
C ASN A 23 -53.73 -13.23 11.06
N ASP A 24 -54.52 -12.73 10.10
CA ASP A 24 -55.46 -11.61 10.26
C ASP A 24 -54.84 -10.36 10.94
N HIS A 25 -53.59 -10.05 10.60
CA HIS A 25 -52.91 -8.85 11.07
C HIS A 25 -53.16 -7.63 10.17
N PRO A 26 -52.99 -6.40 10.69
CA PRO A 26 -53.20 -5.20 9.90
C PRO A 26 -52.25 -5.10 8.71
N ARG A 27 -52.81 -5.01 7.50
CA ARG A 27 -52.06 -4.91 6.23
C ARG A 27 -51.13 -3.69 6.14
N TRP A 28 -51.36 -2.66 6.96
CA TRP A 28 -50.49 -1.48 7.03
C TRP A 28 -49.09 -1.81 7.55
N TRP A 29 -48.88 -2.96 8.20
CA TRP A 29 -47.54 -3.41 8.62
C TRP A 29 -46.62 -3.62 7.41
N ALA A 30 -47.13 -4.22 6.33
CA ALA A 30 -46.39 -4.39 5.09
C ALA A 30 -46.00 -3.05 4.44
N LEU A 31 -46.90 -2.06 4.52
CA LEU A 31 -46.65 -0.71 4.01
C LEU A 31 -45.57 0.02 4.82
N MET A 32 -45.57 -0.14 6.15
CA MET A 32 -44.50 0.38 7.01
C MET A 32 -43.16 -0.28 6.73
N VAL A 33 -43.15 -1.58 6.45
CA VAL A 33 -41.93 -2.33 6.09
C VAL A 33 -41.41 -1.93 4.71
N LEU A 34 -42.28 -1.62 3.75
CA LEU A 34 -41.90 -1.08 2.44
C LEU A 34 -41.25 0.31 2.55
N MET A 35 -41.80 1.18 3.40
CA MET A 35 -41.31 2.56 3.57
C MET A 35 -40.11 2.66 4.52
N ALA A 36 -40.04 1.79 5.53
CA ALA A 36 -39.01 1.75 6.55
C ALA A 36 -38.65 0.28 6.89
N PRO A 37 -37.80 -0.38 6.08
CA PRO A 37 -37.47 -1.81 6.21
C PRO A 37 -36.84 -2.18 7.55
N VAL A 38 -36.19 -1.22 8.21
CA VAL A 38 -35.62 -1.34 9.56
C VAL A 38 -36.69 -1.66 10.62
N THR A 39 -37.97 -1.42 10.32
CA THR A 39 -39.09 -1.77 11.20
C THR A 39 -39.53 -3.23 11.09
N ALA A 40 -39.03 -4.00 10.12
CA ALA A 40 -39.42 -5.39 9.91
C ALA A 40 -39.19 -6.31 11.13
N PRO A 41 -38.06 -6.23 11.86
CA PRO A 41 -37.87 -6.97 13.11
C PRO A 41 -38.98 -6.77 14.13
N TYR A 42 -39.45 -5.54 14.30
CA TYR A 42 -40.51 -5.21 15.25
C TYR A 42 -41.81 -5.96 14.91
N PHE A 43 -42.19 -6.00 13.62
CA PHE A 43 -43.39 -6.71 13.19
C PHE A 43 -43.23 -8.23 13.17
N ILE A 44 -42.02 -8.74 12.89
CA ILE A 44 -41.70 -10.18 12.98
C ILE A 44 -41.92 -10.70 14.41
N PHE A 45 -41.37 -10.01 15.42
CA PHE A 45 -41.57 -10.39 16.83
C PHE A 45 -43.01 -10.19 17.31
N LYS A 46 -43.73 -9.21 16.74
CA LYS A 46 -45.14 -8.99 17.04
C LYS A 46 -46.05 -10.07 16.44
N SER A 47 -45.69 -10.61 15.28
CA SER A 47 -46.46 -11.65 14.56
C SER A 47 -46.16 -13.06 15.04
N ARG A 48 -44.89 -13.40 15.33
CA ARG A 48 -44.49 -14.76 15.73
C ARG A 48 -43.59 -14.74 16.97
N LYS A 49 -44.16 -15.03 18.14
CA LYS A 49 -43.41 -15.02 19.41
C LYS A 49 -42.37 -16.15 19.53
N GLU A 50 -42.68 -17.36 19.07
CA GLU A 50 -41.79 -18.53 19.26
C GLU A 50 -40.78 -18.72 18.11
N SER A 51 -41.17 -18.46 16.86
CA SER A 51 -40.29 -18.57 15.68
C SER A 51 -39.68 -17.24 15.21
N GLY A 52 -40.04 -16.12 15.88
CA GLY A 52 -39.57 -14.78 15.51
C GLY A 52 -38.05 -14.62 15.56
N MET A 53 -37.37 -15.35 16.44
CA MET A 53 -35.90 -15.31 16.53
C MET A 53 -35.21 -15.85 15.28
N VAL A 54 -35.72 -16.95 14.71
CA VAL A 54 -35.17 -17.54 13.48
C VAL A 54 -35.39 -16.61 12.30
N ILE A 55 -36.60 -16.06 12.15
CA ILE A 55 -36.95 -15.13 11.07
C ILE A 55 -36.16 -13.82 11.21
N PHE A 56 -35.93 -13.34 12.43
CA PHE A 56 -35.09 -12.18 12.69
C PHE A 56 -33.62 -12.41 12.27
N LEU A 57 -33.05 -13.58 12.57
CA LEU A 57 -31.69 -13.92 12.13
C LEU A 57 -31.58 -14.04 10.61
N VAL A 58 -32.62 -14.55 9.94
CA VAL A 58 -32.71 -14.57 8.47
C VAL A 58 -32.80 -13.15 7.92
N PHE A 59 -33.60 -12.27 8.53
CA PHE A 59 -33.65 -10.86 8.16
C PHE A 59 -32.28 -10.18 8.31
N LEU A 60 -31.63 -10.33 9.47
CA LEU A 60 -30.36 -9.70 9.76
C LEU A 60 -29.26 -10.13 8.78
N SER A 61 -29.19 -11.43 8.48
CA SER A 61 -28.20 -11.96 7.53
C SER A 61 -28.46 -11.46 6.10
N THR A 62 -29.70 -11.56 5.62
CA THR A 62 -30.04 -11.11 4.25
C THR A 62 -29.92 -9.58 4.08
N PHE A 63 -30.34 -8.80 5.08
CA PHE A 63 -30.20 -7.34 5.08
C PHE A 63 -28.73 -6.92 5.05
N SER A 64 -27.87 -7.59 5.84
CA SER A 64 -26.43 -7.32 5.85
C SER A 64 -25.77 -7.64 4.51
N ILE A 65 -26.15 -8.75 3.88
CA ILE A 65 -25.62 -9.15 2.55
C ILE A 65 -26.01 -8.11 1.49
N VAL A 66 -27.28 -7.69 1.47
CA VAL A 66 -27.77 -6.70 0.52
C VAL A 66 -27.06 -5.36 0.71
N TRP A 67 -26.91 -4.91 1.96
CA TRP A 67 -26.22 -3.67 2.28
C TRP A 67 -24.74 -3.72 1.89
N ALA A 68 -24.04 -4.80 2.20
CA ALA A 68 -22.63 -4.99 1.81
C ALA A 68 -22.46 -5.03 0.27
N SER A 69 -23.39 -5.68 -0.43
CA SER A 69 -23.36 -5.80 -1.90
C SER A 69 -23.59 -4.45 -2.57
N GLU A 70 -24.55 -3.66 -2.07
CA GLU A 70 -24.81 -2.31 -2.57
C GLU A 70 -23.66 -1.36 -2.28
N PHE A 71 -23.08 -1.45 -1.08
CA PHE A 71 -21.89 -0.68 -0.74
C PHE A 71 -20.73 -1.02 -1.67
N PHE A 72 -20.50 -2.30 -1.97
CA PHE A 72 -19.47 -2.75 -2.90
C PHE A 72 -19.72 -2.22 -4.32
N LEU A 73 -20.95 -2.33 -4.84
CA LEU A 73 -21.31 -1.81 -6.16
C LEU A 73 -21.15 -0.29 -6.24
N PHE A 74 -21.61 0.43 -5.21
CA PHE A 74 -21.48 1.87 -5.12
C PHE A 74 -20.00 2.30 -5.06
N ALA A 75 -19.19 1.64 -4.24
CA ALA A 75 -17.75 1.91 -4.16
C ALA A 75 -17.06 1.68 -5.52
N ARG A 76 -17.39 0.58 -6.20
CA ARG A 76 -16.85 0.25 -7.53
C ARG A 76 -17.28 1.26 -8.60
N ASP A 77 -18.55 1.68 -8.59
CA ASP A 77 -19.05 2.68 -9.54
C ASP A 77 -18.47 4.07 -9.26
N MET A 78 -18.30 4.43 -7.98
CA MET A 78 -17.57 5.64 -7.60
C MET A 78 -16.12 5.60 -8.09
N GLU A 79 -15.43 4.47 -7.92
CA GLU A 79 -14.05 4.30 -8.37
C GLU A 79 -13.94 4.37 -9.91
N LYS A 80 -14.87 3.73 -10.64
CA LYS A 80 -14.94 3.79 -12.10
C LYS A 80 -15.21 5.21 -12.62
N ASN A 81 -16.04 5.98 -11.91
CA ASN A 81 -16.41 7.34 -12.30
C ASN A 81 -15.49 8.42 -11.71
N LYS A 82 -14.60 8.07 -10.76
CA LYS A 82 -13.67 8.98 -10.10
C LYS A 82 -12.82 9.78 -11.09
N TYR A 83 -12.50 9.16 -12.23
CA TYR A 83 -11.66 9.73 -13.28
C TYR A 83 -12.37 9.90 -14.62
N ALA A 84 -13.70 9.75 -14.68
CA ALA A 84 -14.45 9.79 -15.94
C ALA A 84 -14.41 11.16 -16.65
N HIS A 85 -14.05 12.22 -15.93
CA HIS A 85 -13.85 13.57 -16.45
C HIS A 85 -12.43 13.82 -16.96
N LEU A 86 -11.49 12.90 -16.72
CA LEU A 86 -10.08 13.03 -17.10
C LEU A 86 -9.81 12.38 -18.46
N SER A 87 -8.79 12.88 -19.16
CA SER A 87 -8.33 12.29 -20.41
C SER A 87 -7.75 10.88 -20.20
N PRO A 88 -7.75 10.02 -21.22
CA PRO A 88 -7.11 8.69 -21.13
C PRO A 88 -5.63 8.76 -20.70
N LEU A 89 -4.91 9.79 -21.13
CA LEU A 89 -3.51 10.02 -20.75
C LEU A 89 -3.37 10.40 -19.28
N ALA A 90 -4.27 11.23 -18.74
CA ALA A 90 -4.29 11.55 -17.32
C ALA A 90 -4.64 10.33 -16.47
N VAL A 91 -5.57 9.47 -16.91
CA VAL A 91 -5.89 8.20 -16.24
C VAL A 91 -4.68 7.27 -16.22
N GLN A 92 -3.96 7.15 -17.34
CA GLN A 92 -2.74 6.33 -17.40
C GLN A 92 -1.64 6.87 -16.48
N MET A 93 -1.48 8.19 -16.41
CA MET A 93 -0.53 8.82 -15.50
C MET A 93 -0.86 8.57 -14.03
N ILE A 94 -2.14 8.67 -13.65
CA ILE A 94 -2.60 8.35 -12.30
C ILE A 94 -2.29 6.90 -11.93
N ARG A 95 -2.50 5.95 -12.86
CA ARG A 95 -2.15 4.54 -12.64
C ARG A 95 -0.65 4.34 -12.45
N LEU A 96 0.17 4.93 -13.32
CA LEU A 96 1.64 4.86 -13.21
C LEU A 96 2.13 5.46 -11.89
N SER A 97 1.52 6.56 -11.44
CA SER A 97 1.83 7.17 -10.16
C SER A 97 1.42 6.28 -8.98
N GLU A 98 0.25 5.64 -9.02
CA GLU A 98 -0.17 4.71 -7.97
C GLU A 98 0.75 3.48 -7.92
N ASP A 99 1.11 2.90 -9.08
CA ASP A 99 2.08 1.80 -9.16
C ASP A 99 3.44 2.20 -8.55
N LEU A 100 3.91 3.42 -8.84
CA LEU A 100 5.14 3.96 -8.28
C LEU A 100 5.05 4.16 -6.77
N LYS A 101 3.94 4.69 -6.28
CA LYS A 101 3.68 4.87 -4.86
C LYS A 101 3.66 3.53 -4.12
N GLN A 102 2.94 2.54 -4.64
CA GLN A 102 2.85 1.20 -4.06
C GLN A 102 4.20 0.49 -4.06
N SER A 103 4.95 0.54 -5.17
CA SER A 103 6.30 -0.04 -5.22
C SER A 103 7.27 0.66 -4.27
N THR A 104 7.15 1.98 -4.08
CA THR A 104 7.97 2.72 -3.11
C THR A 104 7.64 2.31 -1.67
N LEU A 105 6.36 2.20 -1.32
CA LEU A 105 5.93 1.71 -0.01
C LEU A 105 6.41 0.27 0.27
N LYS A 106 6.36 -0.60 -0.75
CA LYS A 106 6.90 -1.96 -0.67
C LYS A 106 8.40 -1.95 -0.38
N LEU A 107 9.15 -1.10 -1.09
CA LEU A 107 10.59 -0.92 -0.88
C LEU A 107 10.90 -0.43 0.55
N ASP A 108 10.20 0.60 1.03
CA ASP A 108 10.43 1.13 2.38
C ASP A 108 10.12 0.09 3.46
N THR A 109 9.02 -0.66 3.31
CA THR A 109 8.64 -1.72 4.23
C THR A 109 9.71 -2.82 4.27
N ALA A 110 10.27 -3.17 3.11
CA ALA A 110 11.33 -4.15 3.01
C ALA A 110 12.65 -3.64 3.62
N LEU A 111 12.96 -2.34 3.50
CA LEU A 111 14.11 -1.72 4.16
C LEU A 111 13.99 -1.72 5.69
N VAL A 112 12.80 -1.43 6.24
CA VAL A 112 12.54 -1.54 7.68
C VAL A 112 12.70 -2.98 8.18
N LYS A 113 12.24 -3.96 7.38
CA LYS A 113 12.46 -5.38 7.69
C LYS A 113 13.94 -5.75 7.65
N LEU A 114 14.71 -5.22 6.70
CA LEU A 114 16.16 -5.44 6.63
C LEU A 114 16.86 -4.92 7.88
N GLU A 115 16.52 -3.70 8.32
CA GLU A 115 17.05 -3.11 9.54
C GLU A 115 16.78 -4.03 10.75
N THR A 116 15.57 -4.57 10.84
CA THR A 116 15.20 -5.49 11.93
C THR A 116 16.03 -6.78 11.89
N LEU A 117 16.25 -7.35 10.70
CA LEU A 117 17.05 -8.58 10.55
C LEU A 117 18.53 -8.34 10.88
N SER A 118 19.08 -7.21 10.45
CA SER A 118 20.49 -6.86 10.65
C SER A 118 20.88 -6.66 12.13
N LYS A 119 19.93 -6.33 13.00
CA LYS A 119 20.15 -6.18 14.45
C LYS A 119 20.32 -7.51 15.20
N VAL A 120 19.99 -8.64 14.57
CA VAL A 120 19.96 -9.97 15.22
C VAL A 120 21.25 -10.77 14.96
N GLU A 121 22.24 -10.21 14.26
CA GLU A 121 23.36 -10.95 13.69
C GLU A 121 24.36 -11.47 14.74
N SER A 122 24.17 -12.72 15.17
CA SER A 122 25.21 -13.52 15.83
C SER A 122 25.13 -15.02 15.50
N ARG A 123 24.20 -15.44 14.61
CA ARG A 123 24.00 -16.85 14.25
C ARG A 123 24.13 -17.07 12.74
N VAL A 124 24.85 -18.11 12.34
CA VAL A 124 25.07 -18.50 10.93
C VAL A 124 23.77 -18.56 10.11
N HIS A 125 22.71 -19.14 10.69
CA HIS A 125 21.43 -19.28 10.01
C HIS A 125 20.74 -17.92 9.77
N GLU A 126 20.92 -16.96 10.67
CA GLU A 126 20.37 -15.60 10.53
C GLU A 126 21.15 -14.80 9.47
N ILE A 127 22.46 -15.00 9.36
CA ILE A 127 23.28 -14.44 8.27
C ILE A 127 22.76 -14.92 6.91
N LYS A 128 22.55 -16.24 6.75
CA LYS A 128 22.01 -16.80 5.50
C LYS A 128 20.64 -16.23 5.15
N LYS A 129 19.72 -16.17 6.13
CA LYS A 129 18.39 -15.60 5.95
C LYS A 129 18.46 -14.12 5.54
N THR A 130 19.42 -13.38 6.05
CA THR A 130 19.62 -11.96 5.71
C THR A 130 20.16 -11.81 4.28
N ILE A 131 21.09 -12.67 3.85
CA ILE A 131 21.56 -12.72 2.44
C ILE A 131 20.38 -12.96 1.48
N GLU A 132 19.59 -14.00 1.72
CA GLU A 132 18.40 -14.33 0.90
C GLU A 132 17.42 -13.15 0.86
N PHE A 133 17.20 -12.48 1.99
CA PHE A 133 16.32 -11.32 2.05
C PHE A 133 16.89 -10.08 1.32
N ILE A 134 18.21 -9.87 1.30
CA ILE A 134 18.84 -8.80 0.51
C ILE A 134 18.63 -9.05 -0.99
N GLU A 135 18.70 -10.29 -1.45
CA GLU A 135 18.41 -10.63 -2.85
C GLU A 135 16.96 -10.30 -3.22
N GLU A 136 15.99 -10.67 -2.38
CA GLU A 136 14.59 -10.27 -2.54
C GLU A 136 14.44 -8.74 -2.58
N LEU A 137 15.12 -8.03 -1.69
CA LEU A 137 15.08 -6.57 -1.62
C LEU A 137 15.68 -5.89 -2.87
N LYS A 138 16.76 -6.44 -3.43
CA LYS A 138 17.33 -5.98 -4.71
C LYS A 138 16.31 -6.11 -5.84
N MET A 139 15.53 -7.18 -5.88
CA MET A 139 14.44 -7.33 -6.86
C MET A 139 13.34 -6.29 -6.67
N ILE A 140 12.94 -6.00 -5.43
CA ILE A 140 11.97 -4.94 -5.12
C ILE A 140 12.50 -3.56 -5.55
N MET A 141 13.79 -3.30 -5.37
CA MET A 141 14.44 -2.06 -5.80
C MET A 141 14.41 -1.93 -7.34
N VAL A 142 14.66 -3.01 -8.07
CA VAL A 142 14.53 -3.04 -9.54
C VAL A 142 13.09 -2.76 -9.97
N GLU A 143 12.10 -3.42 -9.38
CA GLU A 143 10.67 -3.15 -9.67
C GLU A 143 10.29 -1.68 -9.48
N ASN A 144 10.79 -1.05 -8.41
CA ASN A 144 10.56 0.36 -8.13
C ASN A 144 11.28 1.28 -9.11
N THR A 145 12.52 0.96 -9.48
CA THR A 145 13.29 1.71 -10.47
C THR A 145 12.62 1.65 -11.85
N ASP A 146 12.12 0.48 -12.24
CA ASP A 146 11.37 0.31 -13.48
C ASP A 146 10.06 1.12 -13.47
N ALA A 147 9.37 1.20 -12.32
CA ALA A 147 8.18 2.04 -12.18
C ALA A 147 8.50 3.53 -12.37
N ILE A 148 9.61 4.01 -11.82
CA ILE A 148 10.12 5.38 -12.04
C ILE A 148 10.38 5.60 -13.52
N GLN A 149 11.15 4.72 -14.16
CA GLN A 149 11.50 4.84 -15.58
C GLN A 149 10.27 4.84 -16.50
N ARG A 150 9.27 3.99 -16.21
CA ARG A 150 8.00 3.98 -16.96
C ARG A 150 7.27 5.32 -16.85
N LEU A 151 7.22 5.89 -15.65
CA LEU A 151 6.57 7.19 -15.40
C LEU A 151 7.35 8.34 -16.05
N GLU A 152 8.68 8.34 -15.94
CA GLU A 152 9.54 9.35 -16.58
C GLU A 152 9.41 9.32 -18.09
N LYS A 153 9.49 8.12 -18.68
CA LYS A 153 9.34 7.93 -20.13
C LYS A 153 7.97 8.40 -20.60
N PHE A 154 6.90 8.01 -19.90
CA PHE A 154 5.55 8.44 -20.24
C PHE A 154 5.39 9.96 -20.15
N THR A 155 5.96 10.58 -19.12
CA THR A 155 5.91 12.05 -18.96
C THR A 155 6.70 12.77 -20.05
N ALA A 156 7.86 12.23 -20.45
CA ALA A 156 8.67 12.77 -21.54
C ALA A 156 7.96 12.65 -22.91
N ASP A 157 7.39 11.47 -23.21
CA ASP A 157 6.71 11.18 -24.48
C ASP A 157 5.48 12.08 -24.70
N TYR A 158 4.78 12.44 -23.61
CA TYR A 158 3.55 13.24 -23.66
C TYR A 158 3.69 14.63 -22.99
N LYS A 159 4.92 15.16 -22.89
CA LYS A 159 5.22 16.43 -22.18
C LYS A 159 4.33 17.60 -22.59
N GLN A 160 4.06 17.75 -23.90
CA GLN A 160 3.22 18.83 -24.43
C GLN A 160 1.77 18.74 -23.94
N PHE A 161 1.26 17.53 -23.72
CA PHE A 161 -0.09 17.29 -23.21
C PHE A 161 -0.23 17.70 -21.74
N PHE A 162 0.81 17.47 -20.93
CA PHE A 162 0.82 17.77 -19.50
C PHE A 162 1.19 19.23 -19.18
N SER A 163 1.70 19.98 -20.15
CA SER A 163 2.04 21.41 -19.99
C SER A 163 0.83 22.36 -20.07
N GLY A 164 -0.39 21.82 -20.23
CA GLY A 164 -1.65 22.57 -20.23
C GLY A 164 -2.35 22.51 -18.87
N LYS A 165 -3.00 23.62 -18.49
CA LYS A 165 -3.68 23.80 -17.19
C LYS A 165 -4.53 22.58 -16.81
N ASP A 166 -4.28 22.06 -15.60
CA ASP A 166 -4.90 20.92 -14.88
C ASP A 166 -4.03 19.64 -14.74
N LEU A 167 -2.87 19.54 -15.42
CA LEU A 167 -1.98 18.37 -15.31
C LEU A 167 -0.51 18.70 -14.96
N GLU A 168 -0.25 19.91 -14.47
CA GLU A 168 1.11 20.37 -14.12
C GLU A 168 1.75 19.51 -13.01
N TRP A 169 0.93 18.93 -12.13
CA TRP A 169 1.35 17.96 -11.11
C TRP A 169 2.18 16.79 -11.69
N VAL A 170 1.94 16.41 -12.94
CA VAL A 170 2.69 15.36 -13.66
C VAL A 170 4.14 15.78 -13.90
N VAL A 171 4.33 17.04 -14.31
CA VAL A 171 5.66 17.62 -14.52
C VAL A 171 6.41 17.68 -13.20
N HIS A 172 5.73 18.07 -12.11
CA HIS A 172 6.35 18.10 -10.79
C HIS A 172 6.80 16.73 -10.30
N ILE A 173 6.02 15.67 -10.53
CA ILE A 173 6.45 14.29 -10.19
C ILE A 173 7.69 13.90 -11.01
N HIS A 174 7.69 14.19 -12.30
CA HIS A 174 8.85 13.93 -13.16
C HIS A 174 10.11 14.65 -12.65
N ASP A 175 10.01 15.95 -12.39
CA ASP A 175 11.11 16.76 -11.89
C ASP A 175 11.65 16.25 -10.54
N PHE A 176 10.77 15.75 -9.66
CA PHE A 176 11.18 15.14 -8.40
C PHE A 176 12.06 13.90 -8.61
N TYR A 177 11.66 12.97 -9.48
CA TYR A 177 12.43 11.75 -9.73
C TYR A 177 13.69 11.99 -10.57
N HIS A 178 13.68 13.03 -11.40
CA HIS A 178 14.85 13.49 -12.14
C HIS A 178 15.85 14.27 -11.27
N ASP A 179 15.47 14.65 -10.04
CA ASP A 179 16.38 15.37 -9.14
C ASP A 179 17.60 14.53 -8.79
N ARG A 180 18.77 15.15 -8.87
CA ARG A 180 20.06 14.51 -8.58
C ARG A 180 20.07 13.86 -7.19
N THR A 181 19.39 14.43 -6.21
CA THR A 181 19.31 13.90 -4.84
C THR A 181 18.60 12.55 -4.81
N VAL A 182 17.49 12.42 -5.55
CA VAL A 182 16.74 11.17 -5.66
C VAL A 182 17.56 10.12 -6.39
N ILE A 183 18.19 10.47 -7.51
CA ILE A 183 19.09 9.58 -8.27
C ILE A 183 20.25 9.07 -7.38
N GLN A 184 20.88 9.98 -6.63
CA GLN A 184 21.98 9.61 -5.72
C GLN A 184 21.51 8.74 -4.56
N HIS A 185 20.27 8.93 -4.08
CA HIS A 185 19.68 8.06 -3.06
C HIS A 185 19.58 6.62 -3.56
N TYR A 186 19.01 6.37 -4.76
CA TYR A 186 18.92 5.02 -5.34
C TYR A 186 20.31 4.40 -5.58
N ASN A 187 21.24 5.15 -6.18
CA ASN A 187 22.61 4.68 -6.39
C ASN A 187 23.33 4.32 -5.07
N SER A 188 23.07 5.08 -4.01
CA SER A 188 23.65 4.81 -2.69
C SER A 188 23.02 3.59 -2.02
N LEU A 189 21.72 3.35 -2.25
CA LEU A 189 21.01 2.19 -1.74
C LEU A 189 21.55 0.89 -2.37
N GLU A 190 21.72 0.89 -3.69
CA GLU A 190 22.30 -0.25 -4.42
C GLU A 190 23.69 -0.61 -3.87
N LYS A 191 24.56 0.39 -3.72
CA LYS A 191 25.91 0.20 -3.16
C LYS A 191 25.88 -0.32 -1.72
N TYR A 192 24.95 0.16 -0.90
CA TYR A 192 24.75 -0.33 0.45
C TYR A 192 24.35 -1.81 0.44
N LEU A 193 23.33 -2.19 -0.34
CA LEU A 193 22.86 -3.58 -0.43
C LEU A 193 23.94 -4.52 -0.96
N SER A 194 24.72 -4.10 -1.96
CA SER A 194 25.85 -4.89 -2.45
C SER A 194 26.93 -5.05 -1.38
N SER A 195 27.35 -3.97 -0.74
CA SER A 195 28.42 -4.04 0.27
C SER A 195 28.00 -4.84 1.50
N PHE A 196 26.71 -4.81 1.84
CA PHE A 196 26.17 -5.59 2.96
C PHE A 196 26.10 -7.08 2.61
N GLN A 197 25.62 -7.42 1.40
CA GLN A 197 25.65 -8.79 0.92
C GLN A 197 27.06 -9.36 0.89
N ASP A 198 28.03 -8.62 0.34
CA ASP A 198 29.44 -9.04 0.28
C ASP A 198 30.01 -9.35 1.68
N LEU A 199 29.71 -8.50 2.67
CA LEU A 199 30.10 -8.71 4.06
C LEU A 199 29.46 -9.97 4.65
N LEU A 200 28.16 -10.16 4.44
CA LEU A 200 27.43 -11.31 4.99
C LEU A 200 27.87 -12.61 4.33
N GLU A 201 28.09 -12.63 3.01
CA GLU A 201 28.60 -13.79 2.29
C GLU A 201 29.99 -14.18 2.78
N TYR A 202 30.89 -13.21 2.94
CA TYR A 202 32.22 -13.47 3.51
C TYR A 202 32.13 -14.02 4.92
N THR A 203 31.27 -13.43 5.76
CA THR A 203 31.06 -13.84 7.16
C THR A 203 30.43 -15.22 7.23
N TYR A 204 29.49 -15.56 6.34
CA TYR A 204 28.86 -16.87 6.27
C TYR A 204 29.86 -17.97 5.90
N GLN A 205 30.66 -17.75 4.85
CA GLN A 205 31.63 -18.72 4.36
C GLN A 205 32.77 -18.95 5.37
N ASN A 206 33.17 -17.92 6.10
CA ASN A 206 34.31 -17.96 7.02
C ASN A 206 33.91 -17.88 8.49
N PHE A 207 32.65 -18.21 8.82
CA PHE A 207 32.07 -17.94 10.14
C PHE A 207 32.94 -18.46 11.28
N GLN A 208 33.32 -19.75 11.26
CA GLN A 208 34.15 -20.35 12.31
C GLN A 208 35.55 -19.71 12.39
N ASN A 209 36.13 -19.32 11.26
CA ASN A 209 37.45 -18.70 11.24
C ASN A 209 37.44 -17.31 11.87
N ILE A 210 36.33 -16.58 11.72
CA ILE A 210 36.12 -15.25 12.30
C ILE A 210 35.71 -15.37 13.78
N THR A 211 34.70 -16.19 14.11
CA THR A 211 34.16 -16.28 15.47
C THR A 211 35.11 -16.94 16.46
N GLU A 212 35.91 -17.90 16.01
CA GLU A 212 36.90 -18.58 16.85
C GLU A 212 38.30 -17.97 16.71
N VAL A 213 38.44 -16.84 15.98
CA VAL A 213 39.70 -16.07 15.86
C VAL A 213 40.86 -16.97 15.37
N LYS A 214 40.58 -17.89 14.42
CA LYS A 214 41.54 -18.92 13.99
C LYS A 214 42.61 -18.39 13.04
N SER A 215 42.36 -17.28 12.36
CA SER A 215 43.28 -16.72 11.35
C SER A 215 43.22 -15.21 11.31
N GLN A 216 44.38 -14.58 11.43
CA GLN A 216 44.54 -13.13 11.35
C GLN A 216 44.26 -12.60 9.93
N GLU A 217 44.45 -13.42 8.90
CA GLU A 217 44.10 -13.07 7.52
C GLU A 217 42.58 -12.94 7.35
N HIS A 218 41.80 -13.89 7.88
CA HIS A 218 40.34 -13.86 7.81
C HIS A 218 39.75 -12.66 8.56
N LEU A 219 40.36 -12.28 9.69
CA LEU A 219 39.96 -11.08 10.44
C LEU A 219 40.26 -9.80 9.64
N ARG A 220 41.44 -9.68 9.03
CA ARG A 220 41.80 -8.52 8.21
C ARG A 220 40.85 -8.35 7.02
N ASN A 221 40.51 -9.46 6.36
CA ASN A 221 39.58 -9.44 5.24
C ASN A 221 38.16 -9.08 5.70
N TYR A 222 37.69 -9.65 6.82
CA TYR A 222 36.41 -9.26 7.44
C TYR A 222 36.37 -7.76 7.73
N ASP A 223 37.42 -7.20 8.34
CA ASP A 223 37.50 -5.77 8.63
C ASP A 223 37.40 -4.94 7.35
N GLU A 224 38.04 -5.38 6.26
CA GLU A 224 37.95 -4.70 4.97
C GLU A 224 36.51 -4.67 4.41
N TYR A 225 35.81 -5.82 4.43
CA TYR A 225 34.40 -5.89 4.05
C TYR A 225 33.53 -5.02 4.96
N TYR A 226 33.78 -5.04 6.27
CA TYR A 226 33.07 -4.23 7.24
C TYR A 226 33.27 -2.73 6.99
N PHE A 227 34.49 -2.29 6.69
CA PHE A 227 34.77 -0.89 6.36
C PHE A 227 34.08 -0.43 5.07
N ARG A 228 34.02 -1.29 4.04
CA ARG A 228 33.26 -1.00 2.80
C ARG A 228 31.78 -0.85 3.08
N TYR A 229 31.20 -1.81 3.81
CA TYR A 229 29.82 -1.76 4.28
C TYR A 229 29.52 -0.49 5.06
N ARG A 230 30.36 -0.15 6.05
CA ARG A 230 30.17 1.03 6.90
C ARG A 230 30.17 2.33 6.10
N ARG A 231 31.10 2.49 5.16
CA ARG A 231 31.14 3.65 4.26
C ARG A 231 29.90 3.74 3.37
N ALA A 232 29.39 2.61 2.90
CA ALA A 232 28.17 2.55 2.09
C ALA A 232 26.93 2.94 2.91
N VAL A 233 26.82 2.46 4.15
CA VAL A 233 25.79 2.87 5.11
C VAL A 233 25.82 4.38 5.35
N ASP A 234 26.98 4.95 5.67
CA ASP A 234 27.11 6.39 5.96
C ASP A 234 26.71 7.24 4.74
N THR A 235 27.12 6.80 3.54
CA THR A 235 26.76 7.44 2.27
C THR A 235 25.25 7.36 2.02
N HIS A 236 24.66 6.19 2.20
CA HIS A 236 23.23 5.99 2.00
C HIS A 236 22.39 6.82 2.99
N ASN A 237 22.73 6.78 4.28
CA ASN A 237 22.05 7.58 5.30
C ASN A 237 22.08 9.08 4.96
N LYS A 238 23.23 9.59 4.50
CA LYS A 238 23.36 10.99 4.07
C LYS A 238 22.41 11.33 2.91
N PHE A 239 22.33 10.49 1.89
CA PHE A 239 21.44 10.75 0.75
C PHE A 239 19.97 10.49 1.09
N ASN A 240 19.67 9.55 1.99
CA ASN A 240 18.32 9.31 2.47
C ASN A 240 17.75 10.53 3.21
N VAL A 241 18.52 11.13 4.11
CA VAL A 241 18.12 12.38 4.79
C VAL A 241 17.85 13.48 3.78
N ARG A 242 18.77 13.70 2.82
CA ARG A 242 18.59 14.71 1.77
C ARG A 242 17.36 14.45 0.91
N ARG A 243 17.09 13.18 0.57
CA ARG A 243 15.89 12.79 -0.20
C ARG A 243 14.62 13.08 0.58
N ILE A 244 14.58 12.80 1.89
CA ILE A 244 13.44 13.10 2.76
C ILE A 244 13.22 14.62 2.87
N GLU A 245 14.29 15.39 3.08
CA GLU A 245 14.23 16.86 3.14
C GLU A 245 13.69 17.43 1.83
N LEU A 246 14.22 16.96 0.70
CA LEU A 246 13.73 17.33 -0.64
C LEU A 246 12.25 16.99 -0.77
N GLN A 247 11.85 15.74 -0.51
CA GLN A 247 10.46 15.29 -0.62
C GLN A 247 9.53 16.15 0.24
N ASN A 248 9.89 16.42 1.49
CA ASN A 248 9.09 17.26 2.38
C ASN A 248 8.99 18.71 1.89
N SER A 249 10.07 19.28 1.34
CA SER A 249 10.05 20.63 0.76
C SER A 249 9.18 20.68 -0.50
N TYR A 250 9.26 19.62 -1.32
CA TYR A 250 8.55 19.50 -2.58
C TYR A 250 7.04 19.34 -2.37
N LEU A 251 6.63 18.52 -1.38
CA LEU A 251 5.24 18.36 -0.96
C LEU A 251 4.63 19.64 -0.37
N LYS A 252 5.45 20.51 0.24
CA LYS A 252 5.01 21.84 0.73
C LYS A 252 4.84 22.83 -0.41
N GLN A 253 5.72 22.78 -1.40
CA GLN A 253 5.69 23.66 -2.57
C GLN A 253 4.55 23.30 -3.54
N TYR A 254 4.28 22.00 -3.69
CA TYR A 254 3.29 21.45 -4.62
C TYR A 254 2.31 20.52 -3.88
N PRO A 255 1.28 21.05 -3.19
CA PRO A 255 0.38 20.22 -2.37
C PRO A 255 -0.47 19.22 -3.18
N ASP A 256 -0.69 19.52 -4.46
CA ASP A 256 -1.43 18.74 -5.45
C ASP A 256 -0.76 17.40 -5.80
N ILE A 257 0.57 17.26 -5.62
CA ILE A 257 1.27 16.00 -5.84
C ILE A 257 1.18 15.02 -4.65
N ARG A 258 0.70 15.48 -3.49
CA ARG A 258 0.65 14.70 -2.24
C ARG A 258 -0.09 13.35 -2.36
N PRO A 259 -1.18 13.22 -3.13
CA PRO A 259 -1.83 11.93 -3.34
C PRO A 259 -0.94 10.92 -4.09
N TYR A 260 0.02 11.41 -4.87
CA TYR A 260 0.76 10.71 -5.91
C TYR A 260 2.19 10.34 -5.51
N LEU A 261 2.77 11.06 -4.55
CA LEU A 261 4.05 10.71 -3.92
C LEU A 261 3.83 10.09 -2.53
N PRO A 262 4.83 9.37 -1.99
CA PRO A 262 4.81 8.99 -0.58
C PRO A 262 4.68 10.24 0.31
N GLY A 263 3.90 10.15 1.39
CA GLY A 263 3.66 11.28 2.30
C GLY A 263 4.92 11.77 3.03
N GLU A 264 4.79 12.88 3.76
CA GLU A 264 5.89 13.46 4.54
C GLU A 264 6.54 12.43 5.47
N ARG A 265 7.87 12.50 5.57
CA ARG A 265 8.66 11.58 6.40
C ARG A 265 9.49 12.32 7.41
N GLN A 266 9.67 11.71 8.58
CA GLN A 266 10.61 12.18 9.58
C GLN A 266 12.03 11.72 9.21
N THR A 267 13.00 12.63 9.31
CA THR A 267 14.42 12.36 9.01
C THR A 267 15.07 11.47 10.07
N GLU A 268 14.57 11.46 11.30
CA GLU A 268 15.11 10.67 12.42
C GLU A 268 14.71 9.19 12.37
N ALA A 269 13.55 8.87 11.79
CA ALA A 269 12.97 7.52 11.80
C ALA A 269 13.60 6.54 10.79
N PHE A 270 14.54 6.98 9.94
CA PHE A 270 15.07 6.21 8.81
C PHE A 270 16.61 6.29 8.69
N LYS A 271 17.32 6.45 9.81
CA LYS A 271 18.75 6.11 9.85
C LYS A 271 18.85 4.61 10.06
N LEU A 272 19.40 3.88 9.08
CA LEU A 272 19.56 2.42 9.19
C LEU A 272 20.43 2.03 10.40
N TRP A 273 21.25 2.96 10.91
CA TRP A 273 22.16 2.77 12.04
C TRP A 273 22.39 4.11 12.75
N GLY A 274 21.63 4.35 13.82
CA GLY A 274 21.72 5.50 14.72
C GLY A 274 22.13 5.09 16.12
#